data_AF-A0A950IQN6-F1
#
_entry.id   AF-A0A950IQN6-F1
#
_cell.length_a   1.000
_cell.length_b   1.000
_cell.length_c   1.000
_cell.angle_alpha   90.00
_cell.angle_beta   90.00
_cell.angle_gamma   90.00
#
_symmetry.space_group_name_H-M   'P 1'
#
loop_
_entity.id
_entity.type
_entity.pdbx_description
1 polymer ?
#
loop_
_entity_poly.entity_id
_entity_poly.type
_entity_poly.pdbx_seq_one_letter_code
_entity_poly.pdbx_strand_id
1 'polypeptide(L)'
;MNSNTGTIRAAQPDEPTYGAGGGGGGWLIFASSGHIHNTGTIEANGGNAYHFGAGSNAPGGGGGGGLVHFIAPAATVGNVSVAGGQKGGDAAGGANSPVVGGSGGGGSYGNGGNGSSVTKDNPDNNASDGQAGAVFASQMDPQYLF
;
A
#
# COMPACT_ATOMS: atom_id res chain seq x y z
N MET A 1 -12.33 25.41 7.80
CA MET A 1 -12.50 24.77 6.49
C MET A 1 -11.18 24.14 6.12
N ASN A 2 -11.15 22.84 5.86
CA ASN A 2 -9.95 22.19 5.31
C ASN A 2 -10.10 22.14 3.80
N SER A 3 -9.11 22.67 3.05
CA SER A 3 -9.13 22.67 1.60
C SER A 3 -7.86 22.04 1.05
N ASN A 4 -8.00 21.08 0.13
CA ASN A 4 -6.88 20.51 -0.63
C ASN A 4 -7.14 20.66 -2.14
N THR A 5 -6.22 21.31 -2.83
CA THR A 5 -6.18 21.42 -4.30
C THR A 5 -4.95 20.72 -4.88
N GLY A 6 -4.05 20.19 -4.05
CA GLY A 6 -2.79 19.57 -4.43
C GLY A 6 -2.78 18.07 -4.17
N THR A 7 -1.58 17.51 -3.98
CA THR A 7 -1.41 16.09 -3.63
C THR A 7 -1.01 15.95 -2.16
N ILE A 8 -1.74 15.12 -1.41
CA ILE A 8 -1.38 14.72 -0.05
C ILE A 8 -1.04 13.24 -0.08
N ARG A 9 0.17 12.88 0.37
CA ARG A 9 0.67 11.49 0.32
C ARG A 9 1.04 10.98 1.71
N ALA A 10 0.44 9.86 2.06
CA ALA A 10 0.96 8.91 3.04
C ALA A 10 1.13 7.54 2.35
N ALA A 11 1.61 7.55 1.11
CA ALA A 11 1.94 6.35 0.35
C ALA A 11 3.42 6.03 0.47
N GLN A 12 3.80 4.74 0.42
CA GLN A 12 5.21 4.41 0.26
C GLN A 12 5.68 4.87 -1.12
N PRO A 13 6.81 5.61 -1.24
CA PRO A 13 7.43 5.80 -2.54
C PRO A 13 7.94 4.44 -3.05
N ASP A 14 7.76 4.17 -4.36
CA ASP A 14 8.33 3.01 -5.04
C ASP A 14 9.87 3.10 -5.07
N GLU A 15 10.52 2.89 -3.93
CA GLU A 15 11.97 2.85 -3.81
C GLU A 15 12.44 1.38 -3.79
N PRO A 16 13.43 1.01 -4.62
CA PRO A 16 13.85 -0.37 -4.75
C PRO A 16 14.71 -0.81 -3.56
N THR A 17 14.11 -1.49 -2.58
CA THR A 17 14.85 -2.32 -1.62
C THR A 17 14.90 -3.77 -2.12
N TYR A 18 16.12 -4.26 -2.36
CA TYR A 18 16.42 -5.60 -2.83
C TYR A 18 15.67 -6.68 -2.02
N GLY A 19 14.75 -7.41 -2.67
CA GLY A 19 14.09 -8.61 -2.09
C GLY A 19 13.07 -8.32 -1.00
N ALA A 20 12.77 -7.05 -0.80
CA ALA A 20 11.80 -6.60 0.15
C ALA A 20 10.39 -6.70 -0.44
N GLY A 21 9.45 -7.16 0.39
CA GLY A 21 8.04 -6.91 0.18
C GLY A 21 7.76 -5.42 0.25
N GLY A 22 6.68 -5.02 -0.39
CA GLY A 22 6.24 -3.62 -0.39
C GLY A 22 5.80 -3.17 1.01
N GLY A 23 6.08 -1.92 1.37
CA GLY A 23 5.64 -1.30 2.62
C GLY A 23 4.15 -0.96 2.60
N GLY A 24 3.51 -1.00 3.76
CA GLY A 24 2.09 -0.62 3.89
C GLY A 24 1.85 0.88 3.67
N GLY A 25 0.65 1.23 3.22
CA GLY A 25 0.19 2.62 3.14
C GLY A 25 -0.06 3.23 4.53
N GLY A 26 -0.06 4.55 4.60
CA GLY A 26 -0.28 5.31 5.83
C GLY A 26 -1.75 5.63 6.11
N TRP A 27 -1.99 6.38 7.18
CA TRP A 27 -3.33 6.78 7.60
C TRP A 27 -3.45 8.30 7.49
N LEU A 28 -4.49 8.78 6.82
CA LEU A 28 -4.81 10.19 6.66
C LEU A 28 -6.19 10.45 7.25
N ILE A 29 -6.25 11.29 8.29
CA ILE A 29 -7.50 11.67 8.96
C ILE A 29 -7.69 13.17 8.79
N PHE A 30 -8.79 13.55 8.16
CA PHE A 30 -9.21 14.93 7.97
C PHE A 30 -10.43 15.19 8.83
N ALA A 31 -10.33 16.12 9.78
CA ALA A 31 -11.44 16.49 10.65
C ALA A 31 -11.76 17.99 10.53
N SER A 32 -13.03 18.35 10.38
CA SER A 32 -13.49 19.74 10.37
C SER A 32 -14.88 19.87 10.98
N SER A 33 -15.11 20.88 11.82
CA SER A 33 -16.44 21.20 12.36
C SER A 33 -17.44 21.75 11.34
N GLY A 34 -17.00 22.03 10.10
CA GLY A 34 -17.85 22.57 9.05
C GLY A 34 -17.80 21.75 7.77
N HIS A 35 -16.77 22.01 6.96
CA HIS A 35 -16.66 21.42 5.63
C HIS A 35 -15.21 21.03 5.30
N ILE A 36 -15.04 19.85 4.71
CA ILE A 36 -13.80 19.41 4.07
C ILE A 36 -13.97 19.53 2.56
N HIS A 37 -13.10 20.28 1.89
CA HIS A 37 -13.14 20.45 0.44
C HIS A 37 -11.85 19.90 -0.18
N ASN A 38 -11.89 18.68 -0.70
CA ASN A 38 -10.81 18.11 -1.49
C ASN A 38 -11.19 18.13 -2.97
N THR A 39 -10.45 18.87 -3.79
CA THR A 39 -10.51 18.80 -5.26
C THR A 39 -9.20 18.28 -5.86
N GLY A 40 -8.18 18.08 -5.03
CA GLY A 40 -6.90 17.47 -5.39
C GLY A 40 -6.90 15.94 -5.25
N THR A 41 -5.69 15.39 -5.12
CA THR A 41 -5.43 13.95 -4.98
C THR A 41 -4.96 13.61 -3.57
N ILE A 42 -5.49 12.55 -3.00
CA ILE A 42 -5.05 12.00 -1.71
C ILE A 42 -4.61 10.54 -1.94
N GLU A 43 -3.40 10.19 -1.52
CA GLU A 43 -2.83 8.85 -1.70
C GLU A 43 -2.38 8.26 -0.36
N ALA A 44 -2.87 7.07 -0.05
CA ALA A 44 -2.41 6.24 1.04
C ALA A 44 -2.17 4.81 0.51
N ASN A 45 -1.50 4.69 -0.63
CA ASN A 45 -1.24 3.41 -1.28
C ASN A 45 -0.15 2.62 -0.56
N GLY A 46 -0.28 1.29 -0.55
CA GLY A 46 0.84 0.40 -0.26
C GLY A 46 1.86 0.44 -1.39
N GLY A 47 3.13 0.23 -1.07
CA GLY A 47 4.20 0.20 -2.07
C GLY A 47 4.33 -1.16 -2.74
N ASN A 48 4.88 -1.15 -3.95
CA ASN A 48 5.12 -2.37 -4.70
C ASN A 48 6.32 -3.14 -4.13
N ALA A 49 6.30 -4.46 -4.23
CA ALA A 49 7.48 -5.27 -3.97
C ALA A 49 8.46 -5.22 -5.14
N TYR A 50 9.75 -5.38 -4.83
CA TYR A 50 10.79 -5.35 -5.86
C TYR A 50 10.93 -6.71 -6.58
N HIS A 51 11.28 -6.66 -7.86
CA HIS A 51 11.65 -7.83 -8.65
C HIS A 51 13.17 -7.92 -8.83
N PHE A 52 13.76 -9.07 -8.55
CA PHE A 52 15.11 -9.37 -9.00
C PHE A 52 15.10 -10.14 -10.31
N GLY A 53 15.80 -9.61 -11.32
CA GLY A 53 16.02 -10.34 -12.58
C GLY A 53 17.00 -11.53 -12.46
N ALA A 54 17.65 -11.72 -11.31
CA ALA A 54 18.55 -12.85 -11.06
C ALA A 54 17.81 -14.00 -10.37
N GLY A 55 17.83 -15.20 -10.96
CA GLY A 55 17.02 -16.37 -10.58
C GLY A 55 17.26 -17.00 -9.20
N SER A 56 18.02 -16.35 -8.31
CA SER A 56 18.28 -16.82 -6.94
C SER A 56 17.36 -16.21 -5.88
N ASN A 57 16.49 -15.26 -6.22
CA ASN A 57 15.60 -14.58 -5.27
C ASN A 57 14.12 -14.76 -5.67
N ALA A 58 13.29 -15.22 -4.74
CA ALA A 58 11.84 -15.26 -4.94
C ALA A 58 11.21 -13.84 -4.87
N PRO A 59 10.07 -13.62 -5.54
CA PRO A 59 9.35 -12.36 -5.47
C PRO A 59 8.83 -12.06 -4.06
N GLY A 60 8.92 -10.79 -3.65
CA GLY A 60 8.27 -10.29 -2.44
C GLY A 60 6.77 -10.02 -2.65
N GLY A 61 6.01 -9.98 -1.55
CA GLY A 61 4.59 -9.63 -1.56
C GLY A 61 4.36 -8.11 -1.53
N GLY A 62 3.33 -7.61 -2.22
CA GLY A 62 3.03 -6.17 -2.27
C GLY A 62 2.49 -5.60 -0.95
N GLY A 63 2.68 -4.31 -0.69
CA GLY A 63 2.23 -3.67 0.55
C GLY A 63 0.72 -3.44 0.61
N GLY A 64 0.09 -3.53 1.78
CA GLY A 64 -1.33 -3.25 1.94
C GLY A 64 -1.65 -1.76 1.87
N GLY A 65 -2.79 -1.40 1.27
CA GLY A 65 -3.28 -0.02 1.21
C GLY A 65 -3.60 0.56 2.59
N GLY A 66 -3.59 1.88 2.69
CA GLY A 66 -3.79 2.64 3.92
C GLY A 66 -5.24 3.06 4.18
N LEU A 67 -5.42 4.02 5.08
CA LEU A 67 -6.73 4.54 5.48
C LEU A 67 -6.85 6.02 5.13
N VAL A 68 -7.99 6.41 4.56
CA VAL A 68 -8.36 7.82 4.44
C VAL A 68 -9.71 8.05 5.11
N HIS A 69 -9.77 8.89 6.14
CA HIS A 69 -11.00 9.17 6.88
C HIS A 69 -11.31 10.66 6.88
N PHE A 70 -12.48 11.02 6.36
CA PHE A 70 -13.06 12.36 6.44
C PHE A 70 -14.10 12.41 7.56
N ILE A 71 -13.98 13.37 8.47
CA ILE A 71 -14.91 13.61 9.57
C ILE A 71 -15.34 15.07 9.52
N ALA A 72 -16.52 15.34 8.96
CA ALA A 72 -17.09 16.68 8.92
C ALA A 72 -18.59 16.62 8.63
N PRO A 73 -19.39 17.62 9.03
CA PRO A 73 -20.80 17.71 8.65
C PRO A 73 -21.03 17.62 7.13
N ALA A 74 -20.08 18.12 6.33
CA ALA A 74 -20.08 17.96 4.89
C ALA A 74 -18.66 17.80 4.33
N ALA A 75 -18.53 17.04 3.24
CA ALA A 75 -17.27 16.82 2.55
C ALA A 75 -17.45 16.77 1.03
N THR A 76 -16.63 17.52 0.30
CA THR A 76 -16.36 17.29 -1.13
C THR A 76 -15.11 16.43 -1.23
N VAL A 77 -15.23 15.24 -1.82
CA VAL A 77 -14.12 14.29 -1.95
C VAL A 77 -13.70 14.21 -3.42
N GLY A 78 -12.49 14.68 -3.70
CA GLY A 78 -11.81 14.54 -4.98
C GLY A 78 -11.25 13.13 -5.19
N ASN A 79 -10.10 13.03 -5.86
CA ASN A 79 -9.48 11.73 -6.11
C ASN A 79 -8.84 11.19 -4.82
N VAL A 80 -9.17 9.94 -4.45
CA VAL A 80 -8.60 9.25 -3.28
C VAL A 80 -8.15 7.87 -3.69
N SER A 81 -6.88 7.55 -3.43
CA SER A 81 -6.28 6.25 -3.74
C SER A 81 -5.80 5.59 -2.44
N VAL A 82 -6.27 4.35 -2.23
CA VAL A 82 -5.88 3.47 -1.11
C VAL A 82 -5.53 2.08 -1.65
N ALA A 83 -4.94 2.02 -2.84
CA ALA A 83 -4.58 0.76 -3.49
C ALA A 83 -3.53 -0.02 -2.66
N GLY A 84 -3.58 -1.34 -2.75
CA GLY A 84 -2.44 -2.17 -2.38
C GLY A 84 -1.34 -2.06 -3.43
N GLY A 85 -0.12 -2.42 -3.03
CA GLY A 85 1.01 -2.56 -3.93
C GLY A 85 1.02 -3.92 -4.63
N GLN A 86 1.66 -3.97 -5.78
CA GLN A 86 1.86 -5.16 -6.59
C GLN A 86 2.97 -6.05 -6.00
N LYS A 87 2.86 -7.36 -6.23
CA LYS A 87 3.93 -8.32 -5.95
C LYS A 87 5.15 -8.06 -6.83
N GLY A 88 6.29 -8.60 -6.41
CA GLY A 88 7.47 -8.67 -7.25
C GLY A 88 7.22 -9.58 -8.46
N GLY A 89 7.86 -9.29 -9.57
CA GLY A 89 7.80 -10.11 -10.78
C GLY A 89 8.32 -11.53 -10.53
N ASP A 90 7.74 -12.49 -11.25
CA ASP A 90 8.13 -13.90 -11.17
C ASP A 90 9.59 -14.09 -11.62
N ALA A 91 10.36 -14.88 -10.87
CA ALA A 91 11.76 -15.15 -11.23
C ALA A 91 11.83 -16.20 -12.34
N ALA A 92 12.74 -15.99 -13.31
CA ALA A 92 13.12 -17.02 -14.27
C ALA A 92 13.79 -18.15 -13.49
N GLY A 93 13.10 -19.28 -13.30
CA GLY A 93 13.61 -20.41 -12.52
C GLY A 93 15.00 -20.86 -12.97
N GLY A 94 15.84 -21.17 -11.97
CA GLY A 94 17.21 -21.62 -12.20
C GLY A 94 18.17 -21.01 -11.18
N ALA A 95 18.17 -21.55 -9.96
CA ALA A 95 19.08 -21.07 -8.94
C ALA A 95 20.37 -21.89 -8.91
N ASN A 96 21.47 -21.23 -9.26
CA ASN A 96 22.77 -21.57 -8.68
C ASN A 96 22.72 -21.17 -7.19
N SER A 97 23.07 -22.09 -6.28
CA SER A 97 23.10 -21.88 -4.83
C SER A 97 24.01 -20.70 -4.45
N PRO A 98 23.65 -19.84 -3.47
CA PRO A 98 22.49 -19.90 -2.55
C PRO A 98 21.20 -19.23 -3.06
N VAL A 99 20.06 -19.62 -2.49
CA VAL A 99 18.71 -19.07 -2.77
C VAL A 99 18.15 -18.26 -1.61
N VAL A 100 17.34 -17.24 -1.90
CA VAL A 100 16.67 -16.40 -0.89
C VAL A 100 15.16 -16.33 -1.18
N GLY A 101 14.35 -16.62 -0.16
CA GLY A 101 12.89 -16.46 -0.21
C GLY A 101 12.47 -14.99 -0.36
N GLY A 102 11.29 -14.77 -0.90
CA GLY A 102 10.65 -13.47 -0.96
C GLY A 102 10.05 -13.11 0.40
N SER A 103 10.20 -11.84 0.80
CA SER A 103 9.57 -11.35 2.02
C SER A 103 8.11 -10.97 1.80
N GLY A 104 7.28 -11.04 2.84
CA GLY A 104 5.90 -10.55 2.80
C GLY A 104 5.83 -9.02 2.76
N GLY A 105 4.71 -8.50 2.28
CA GLY A 105 4.42 -7.06 2.30
C GLY A 105 3.95 -6.56 3.66
N GLY A 106 4.23 -5.29 3.95
CA GLY A 106 3.73 -4.61 5.14
C GLY A 106 2.22 -4.39 5.08
N GLY A 107 1.51 -4.77 6.13
CA GLY A 107 0.09 -4.47 6.29
C GLY A 107 -0.15 -3.08 6.87
N SER A 108 -1.31 -2.51 6.55
CA SER A 108 -1.85 -1.31 7.18
C SER A 108 -3.35 -1.52 7.45
N TYR A 109 -4.23 -0.74 6.82
CA TYR A 109 -5.66 -1.06 6.80
C TYR A 109 -5.93 -2.24 5.86
N GLY A 110 -5.32 -2.22 4.68
CA GLY A 110 -5.24 -3.36 3.77
C GLY A 110 -4.19 -4.35 4.25
N ASN A 111 -4.43 -5.65 4.01
CA ASN A 111 -3.45 -6.70 4.27
C ASN A 111 -2.29 -6.62 3.28
N GLY A 112 -1.07 -6.84 3.77
CA GLY A 112 0.08 -7.05 2.90
C GLY A 112 -0.02 -8.39 2.16
N GLY A 113 0.67 -8.48 1.03
CA GLY A 113 0.77 -9.69 0.23
C GLY A 113 1.78 -10.69 0.81
N ASN A 114 1.62 -11.97 0.47
CA ASN A 114 2.57 -13.00 0.85
C ASN A 114 3.82 -12.93 -0.05
N GLY A 115 4.99 -13.18 0.53
CA GLY A 115 6.22 -13.42 -0.21
C GLY A 115 6.29 -14.86 -0.71
N SER A 116 7.07 -15.08 -1.76
CA SER A 116 7.26 -16.42 -2.33
C SER A 116 8.35 -17.23 -1.65
N SER A 117 8.25 -18.57 -1.75
CA SER A 117 9.33 -19.47 -1.32
C SER A 117 10.30 -19.78 -2.48
N VAL A 118 11.54 -20.19 -2.17
CA VAL A 118 12.43 -20.78 -3.17
C VAL A 118 12.73 -22.21 -2.76
N THR A 119 12.56 -23.15 -3.70
CA THR A 119 13.09 -24.50 -3.57
C THR A 119 14.33 -24.64 -4.46
N LYS A 120 15.20 -25.61 -4.15
CA LYS A 120 16.43 -25.88 -4.93
C LYS A 120 16.15 -26.07 -6.43
N ASP A 121 14.98 -26.58 -6.77
CA ASP A 121 14.65 -27.00 -8.14
C ASP A 121 13.70 -26.00 -8.85
N ASN A 122 13.06 -25.08 -8.12
CA ASN A 122 12.20 -24.05 -8.69
C ASN A 122 11.90 -22.92 -7.69
N PRO A 123 12.01 -21.63 -8.07
CA PRO A 123 11.35 -20.58 -7.32
C PRO A 123 9.82 -20.81 -7.40
N ASP A 124 9.19 -20.87 -6.24
CA ASP A 124 7.75 -20.74 -6.16
C ASP A 124 7.45 -19.27 -6.48
N ASN A 125 6.53 -19.00 -7.42
CA ASN A 125 6.20 -17.65 -7.87
C ASN A 125 4.81 -17.20 -7.33
N ASN A 126 4.39 -17.82 -6.23
CA ASN A 126 3.11 -17.60 -5.54
C ASN A 126 3.01 -16.35 -4.66
N ALA A 127 3.89 -15.36 -4.84
CA ALA A 127 3.76 -14.08 -4.15
C ALA A 127 2.42 -13.45 -4.54
N SER A 128 1.87 -12.60 -3.68
CA SER A 128 0.58 -11.97 -3.90
C SER A 128 0.67 -10.45 -3.80
N ASP A 129 -0.22 -9.78 -4.51
CA ASP A 129 -0.42 -8.34 -4.33
C ASP A 129 -0.95 -8.05 -2.92
N GLY A 130 -0.70 -6.84 -2.45
CA GLY A 130 -1.34 -6.30 -1.27
C GLY A 130 -2.80 -5.97 -1.54
N GLN A 131 -3.62 -5.98 -0.49
CA GLN A 131 -5.03 -5.62 -0.59
C GLN A 131 -5.22 -4.11 -0.49
N ALA A 132 -6.27 -3.61 -1.13
CA ALA A 132 -6.67 -2.22 -0.97
C ALA A 132 -7.05 -1.92 0.49
N GLY A 133 -6.81 -0.67 0.88
CA GLY A 133 -7.25 -0.11 2.14
C GLY A 133 -8.69 0.41 2.09
N ALA A 134 -9.00 1.44 2.85
CA ALA A 134 -10.36 1.97 2.92
C ALA A 134 -10.45 3.50 2.92
N VAL A 135 -11.58 3.98 2.43
CA VAL A 135 -11.98 5.39 2.50
C VAL A 135 -13.27 5.49 3.29
N PHE A 136 -13.26 6.26 4.38
CA PHE A 136 -14.43 6.55 5.19
C PHE A 136 -14.79 8.03 5.13
N ALA A 137 -16.08 8.32 5.13
CA ALA A 137 -16.61 9.67 5.28
C ALA A 137 -17.72 9.66 6.33
N SER A 138 -17.43 10.21 7.50
CA SER A 138 -18.38 10.36 8.60
C SER A 138 -18.96 11.76 8.60
N GLN A 139 -20.26 11.86 8.36
CA GLN A 139 -21.00 13.13 8.34
C GLN A 139 -21.40 13.54 9.76
N MET A 140 -20.44 14.00 10.53
CA MET A 140 -20.65 14.48 11.90
C MET A 140 -19.69 15.63 12.23
N ASP A 141 -20.08 16.48 13.18
CA ASP A 141 -19.15 17.44 13.76
C ASP A 141 -18.16 16.68 14.67
N PRO A 142 -16.84 16.74 14.41
CA PRO A 142 -15.84 16.13 15.27
C PRO A 142 -15.84 16.67 16.71
N GLN A 143 -16.50 17.79 17.00
CA GLN A 143 -16.69 18.25 18.38
C GLN A 143 -17.56 17.32 19.23
N TYR A 144 -18.39 16.46 18.62
CA TYR A 144 -19.21 15.47 19.35
C TYR A 144 -18.49 14.14 19.59
N LEU A 145 -17.22 13.99 19.18
CA LEU A 145 -16.43 12.79 19.42
C LEU A 145 -15.75 12.77 20.80
N PHE A 146 -15.79 13.88 21.54
CA PHE A 146 -15.12 14.05 22.83
C PHE A 146 -16.03 14.75 23.85
#